data_AF-A0A945TWG6-F1
#
_entry.id   AF-A0A945TWG6-F1
#
_cell.length_a   1.000
_cell.length_b   1.000
_cell.length_c   1.000
_cell.angle_alpha   90.00
_cell.angle_beta   90.00
_cell.angle_gamma   90.00
#
_symmetry.space_group_name_H-M   'P 1'
#
loop_
_entity.id
_entity.type
_entity.pdbx_description
1 polymer ?
#
loop_
_entity_poly.entity_id
_entity_poly.type
_entity_poly.pdbx_seq_one_letter_code
_entity_poly.pdbx_strand_id
1 'polypeptide(L)'
;NNLSTNENELIKIQLDKIDFNGSSNQYNLMNDLDDYMSNKSAKDISGLNVVNINAPTPTAQIKHEDNDNISVRIEFNNKMNYSDVESKVSIIDNSSNSGVGFMPIWNNKTLHLVVDTDNGTSSTVESNPLTSGTTYKVSLLGTAKDSDGNTLGSDLVKYITP
;
A
#
# COMPACT_ATOMS: atom_id res chain seq x y z
N ASN A 1 -45.88 27.19 26.27
CA ASN A 1 -44.79 28.14 26.58
C ASN A 1 -45.25 29.55 26.29
N ASN A 2 -45.33 30.40 27.31
CA ASN A 2 -45.50 31.85 27.11
C ASN A 2 -44.16 32.40 26.63
N LEU A 3 -44.10 32.92 25.41
CA LEU A 3 -42.99 33.75 24.98
C LEU A 3 -43.15 35.12 25.64
N SER A 4 -42.33 35.39 26.65
CA SER A 4 -42.13 36.72 27.21
C SER A 4 -40.79 37.22 26.70
N THR A 5 -40.81 38.28 25.89
CA THR A 5 -39.63 39.07 25.54
C THR A 5 -39.86 40.50 26.02
N ASN A 6 -38.84 41.11 26.64
CA ASN A 6 -38.91 42.45 27.23
C ASN A 6 -38.62 43.57 26.22
N GLU A 7 -38.56 43.26 24.92
CA GLU A 7 -38.40 44.22 23.82
C GLU A 7 -39.31 43.82 22.64
N ASN A 8 -39.80 44.81 21.90
CA ASN A 8 -40.66 44.59 20.72
C ASN A 8 -39.87 43.90 19.60
N GLU A 9 -39.95 42.57 19.53
CA GLU A 9 -39.40 41.80 18.42
C GLU A 9 -40.41 41.67 17.27
N LEU A 10 -39.98 42.00 16.05
CA LEU A 10 -40.75 41.80 14.83
C LEU A 10 -40.66 40.33 14.41
N ILE A 11 -41.71 39.56 14.71
CA ILE A 11 -41.85 38.19 14.23
C ILE A 11 -42.38 38.21 12.79
N LYS A 12 -41.55 37.84 11.82
CA LYS A 12 -41.95 37.76 10.41
C LYS A 12 -42.57 36.39 10.11
N ILE A 13 -43.89 36.35 9.96
CA ILE A 13 -44.64 35.16 9.56
C ILE A 13 -44.83 35.18 8.03
N GLN A 14 -44.32 34.17 7.32
CA GLN A 14 -44.51 34.01 5.88
C GLN A 14 -45.84 33.29 5.60
N LEU A 15 -46.89 34.08 5.37
CA LEU A 15 -48.27 33.59 5.21
C LEU A 15 -48.49 32.77 3.94
N ASP A 16 -47.70 33.03 2.89
CA ASP A 16 -47.73 32.32 1.60
C ASP A 16 -47.24 30.87 1.67
N LYS A 17 -46.61 30.50 2.80
CA LYS A 17 -46.14 29.14 3.08
C LYS A 17 -47.02 28.37 4.06
N ILE A 18 -48.14 28.97 4.48
CA ILE A 18 -49.13 28.33 5.35
C ILE A 18 -50.36 28.05 4.49
N ASP A 19 -50.69 26.79 4.27
CA ASP A 19 -51.87 26.39 3.51
C ASP A 19 -53.05 26.16 4.48
N PHE A 20 -53.91 27.16 4.64
CA PHE A 20 -55.03 27.08 5.59
C PHE A 20 -56.15 26.11 5.17
N ASN A 21 -56.05 25.49 3.99
CA ASN A 21 -57.08 24.62 3.41
C ASN A 21 -56.64 23.15 3.31
N GLY A 22 -55.36 22.84 3.56
CA GLY A 22 -54.85 21.48 3.57
C GLY A 22 -55.37 20.69 4.76
N SER A 23 -55.92 19.49 4.53
CA SER A 23 -56.41 18.58 5.58
C SER A 23 -55.31 17.80 6.30
N SER A 24 -54.04 18.13 6.05
CA SER A 24 -52.86 17.42 6.53
C SER A 24 -52.01 18.37 7.37
N ASN A 25 -51.40 17.88 8.46
CA ASN A 25 -50.44 18.67 9.25
C ASN A 25 -49.30 19.19 8.35
N GLN A 26 -49.10 20.51 8.34
CA GLN A 26 -48.18 21.18 7.41
C GLN A 26 -46.76 21.32 7.93
N TYR A 27 -46.55 20.95 9.18
CA TYR A 27 -45.25 20.87 9.81
C TYR A 27 -45.19 19.52 10.53
N ASN A 28 -44.21 18.69 10.18
CA ASN A 28 -43.85 17.52 10.97
C ASN A 28 -42.86 17.97 12.04
N LEU A 29 -43.30 18.06 13.29
CA LEU A 29 -42.38 18.08 14.42
C LEU A 29 -41.77 16.68 14.50
N MET A 30 -40.47 16.57 14.19
CA MET A 30 -39.74 15.34 14.44
C MET A 30 -39.68 15.17 15.95
N ASN A 31 -40.41 14.19 16.48
CA ASN A 31 -40.62 14.05 17.91
C ASN A 31 -39.38 13.49 18.64
N ASP A 32 -38.50 12.78 17.93
CA ASP A 32 -37.25 12.29 18.50
C ASP A 32 -36.17 12.06 17.42
N LEU A 33 -34.93 11.89 17.87
CA LEU A 33 -33.76 11.66 17.01
C LEU A 33 -33.92 10.36 16.18
N ASP A 34 -34.62 9.37 16.72
CA ASP A 34 -34.91 8.11 16.04
C ASP A 34 -35.76 8.31 14.77
N ASP A 35 -36.68 9.28 14.77
CA ASP A 35 -37.54 9.60 13.63
C ASP A 35 -36.77 10.33 12.51
N TYR A 36 -35.72 11.08 12.88
CA TYR A 36 -34.77 11.67 11.94
C TYR A 36 -33.82 10.63 11.33
N MET A 37 -33.42 9.64 12.12
CA MET A 37 -32.51 8.58 11.69
C MET A 37 -33.20 7.45 10.91
N SER A 38 -34.50 7.21 11.11
CA SER A 38 -35.24 6.15 10.39
C SER A 38 -35.27 6.36 8.87
N ASN A 39 -35.26 7.63 8.43
CA ASN A 39 -35.19 8.03 7.02
C ASN A 39 -33.75 8.10 6.48
N LYS A 40 -32.75 7.96 7.34
CA LYS A 40 -31.33 7.88 6.97
C LYS A 40 -30.86 6.45 7.11
N SER A 41 -31.29 5.58 6.19
CA SER A 41 -30.63 4.29 6.01
C SER A 41 -29.15 4.53 5.72
N ALA A 42 -28.24 3.90 6.48
CA ALA A 42 -26.85 3.82 6.08
C ALA A 42 -26.81 3.25 4.65
N LYS A 43 -26.26 4.01 3.69
CA LYS A 43 -26.00 3.46 2.35
C LYS A 43 -25.11 2.25 2.53
N ASP A 44 -25.49 1.15 1.89
CA ASP A 44 -24.76 -0.11 1.95
C ASP A 44 -23.24 0.11 1.77
N ILE A 45 -22.47 -0.29 2.80
CA ILE A 45 -21.01 -0.20 2.83
C ILE A 45 -20.38 -1.46 2.22
N SER A 46 -21.19 -2.46 1.82
CA SER A 46 -20.71 -3.71 1.21
C SER A 46 -19.88 -3.50 -0.06
N GLY A 47 -19.99 -2.34 -0.72
CA GLY A 47 -19.18 -1.94 -1.87
C GLY A 47 -17.84 -1.28 -1.53
N LEU A 48 -17.56 -0.94 -0.27
CA LEU A 48 -16.25 -0.43 0.15
C LEU A 48 -15.26 -1.59 0.29
N ASN A 49 -14.81 -2.09 -0.86
CA ASN A 49 -13.62 -2.92 -0.90
C ASN A 49 -12.41 -2.00 -0.72
N VAL A 50 -11.55 -2.26 0.28
CA VAL A 50 -10.24 -1.60 0.33
C VAL A 50 -9.43 -2.17 -0.83
N VAL A 51 -9.56 -1.55 -2.00
CA VAL A 51 -8.75 -1.89 -3.16
C VAL A 51 -7.35 -1.38 -2.83
N ASN A 52 -6.43 -2.28 -2.49
CA ASN A 52 -5.00 -1.99 -2.52
C ASN A 52 -4.61 -1.81 -3.99
N ILE A 53 -4.89 -0.63 -4.53
CA ILE A 53 -4.56 -0.28 -5.91
C ILE A 53 -3.04 -0.07 -5.96
N ASN A 54 -2.37 -0.84 -6.80
CA ASN A 54 -0.99 -0.57 -7.16
C ASN A 54 -0.91 0.78 -7.89
N ALA A 55 0.22 1.47 -7.75
CA ALA A 55 0.51 2.61 -8.60
C ALA A 55 0.63 2.15 -10.07
N PRO A 56 0.24 2.96 -11.05
CA PRO A 56 0.39 2.58 -12.47
C PRO A 56 1.86 2.43 -12.90
N THR A 57 2.78 2.99 -12.10
CA THR A 57 4.23 2.92 -12.32
C THR A 57 4.91 2.28 -11.12
N PRO A 58 5.18 0.97 -11.16
CA PRO A 58 5.99 0.29 -10.16
C PRO A 58 7.38 0.91 -10.08
N THR A 59 7.88 1.09 -8.86
CA THR A 59 9.26 1.51 -8.58
C THR A 59 9.85 0.59 -7.54
N ALA A 60 11.18 0.51 -7.53
CA ALA A 60 11.93 -0.32 -6.61
C ALA A 60 13.17 0.41 -6.09
N GLN A 61 13.71 -0.04 -4.97
CA GLN A 61 15.01 0.38 -4.44
C GLN A 61 15.76 -0.78 -3.83
N ILE A 62 17.04 -0.93 -4.17
CA ILE A 62 17.92 -1.93 -3.55
C ILE A 62 18.55 -1.31 -2.29
N LYS A 63 18.33 -1.93 -1.13
CA LYS A 63 18.92 -1.57 0.16
C LYS A 63 19.84 -2.70 0.62
N HIS A 64 20.93 -2.30 1.24
CA HIS A 64 21.94 -3.17 1.83
C HIS A 64 22.50 -2.37 3.00
N GLU A 65 22.53 -2.99 4.17
CA GLU A 65 23.02 -2.37 5.40
C GLU A 65 24.54 -2.57 5.50
N ASP A 66 25.24 -1.61 6.09
CA ASP A 66 26.69 -1.71 6.26
C ASP A 66 27.04 -2.94 7.10
N ASN A 67 28.03 -3.71 6.66
CA ASN A 67 28.45 -4.98 7.26
C ASN A 67 27.41 -6.12 7.24
N ASP A 68 26.27 -5.97 6.53
CA ASP A 68 25.39 -7.11 6.25
C ASP A 68 26.06 -8.01 5.21
N ASN A 69 26.54 -9.17 5.65
CA ASN A 69 27.18 -10.14 4.79
C ASN A 69 26.27 -11.33 4.42
N ILE A 70 24.98 -11.25 4.77
CA ILE A 70 24.02 -12.34 4.63
C ILE A 70 22.90 -11.97 3.67
N SER A 71 22.50 -10.70 3.60
CA SER A 71 21.27 -10.34 2.88
C SER A 71 21.33 -9.04 2.09
N VAL A 72 20.42 -8.93 1.14
CA VAL A 72 20.08 -7.70 0.42
C VAL A 72 18.57 -7.58 0.37
N ARG A 73 18.01 -6.37 0.43
CA ARG A 73 16.56 -6.18 0.28
C ARG A 73 16.21 -5.27 -0.89
N ILE A 74 15.10 -5.58 -1.56
CA ILE A 74 14.50 -4.76 -2.61
C ILE A 74 13.12 -4.32 -2.13
N GLU A 75 12.92 -3.00 -2.05
CA GLU A 75 11.66 -2.40 -1.62
C GLU A 75 10.89 -1.86 -2.81
N PHE A 76 9.61 -2.21 -2.91
CA PHE A 76 8.73 -1.82 -4.01
C PHE A 76 7.63 -0.86 -3.52
N ASN A 77 7.18 0.05 -4.36
CA ASN A 77 5.97 0.85 -4.09
C ASN A 77 4.67 0.05 -4.34
N ASN A 78 4.74 -1.03 -5.11
CA ASN A 78 3.63 -1.90 -5.50
C ASN A 78 3.81 -3.32 -4.97
N LYS A 79 2.70 -4.06 -4.90
CA LYS A 79 2.76 -5.51 -4.70
C LYS A 79 3.20 -6.16 -6.01
N MET A 80 4.31 -6.89 -5.97
CA MET A 80 4.92 -7.44 -7.17
C MET A 80 4.37 -8.81 -7.55
N ASN A 81 4.55 -9.22 -8.81
CA ASN A 81 4.46 -10.63 -9.19
C ASN A 81 5.76 -11.32 -8.77
N TYR A 82 5.68 -12.13 -7.71
CA TYR A 82 6.86 -12.70 -7.06
C TYR A 82 7.70 -13.57 -7.99
N SER A 83 7.06 -14.51 -8.69
CA SER A 83 7.77 -15.40 -9.63
C SER A 83 8.41 -14.62 -10.78
N ASP A 84 7.73 -13.59 -11.28
CA ASP A 84 8.27 -12.75 -12.34
C ASP A 84 9.50 -11.93 -11.88
N VAL A 85 9.46 -11.36 -10.67
CA VAL A 85 10.60 -10.64 -10.07
C VAL A 85 11.76 -11.59 -9.77
N GLU A 86 11.50 -12.74 -9.14
CA GLU A 86 12.53 -13.73 -8.77
C GLU A 86 13.32 -14.23 -10.00
N SER A 87 12.67 -14.36 -11.15
CA SER A 87 13.33 -14.74 -12.41
C SER A 87 14.25 -13.65 -13.01
N LYS A 88 14.20 -12.42 -12.48
CA LYS A 88 14.83 -11.22 -13.05
C LYS A 88 15.79 -10.52 -12.09
N VAL A 89 15.91 -11.01 -10.87
CA VAL A 89 16.87 -10.52 -9.88
C VAL A 89 18.14 -11.37 -9.94
N SER A 90 19.30 -10.72 -9.79
CA SER A 90 20.58 -11.40 -9.77
C SER A 90 21.57 -10.71 -8.84
N ILE A 91 22.47 -11.50 -8.27
CA ILE A 91 23.63 -11.06 -7.53
C ILE A 91 24.85 -11.65 -8.23
N ILE A 92 25.82 -10.82 -8.56
CA ILE A 92 27.03 -11.23 -9.27
C ILE A 92 28.24 -10.66 -8.52
N ASP A 93 29.26 -11.48 -8.28
CA ASP A 93 30.57 -10.99 -7.85
C ASP A 93 31.16 -10.15 -8.98
N ASN A 94 31.41 -8.86 -8.72
CA ASN A 94 31.84 -7.92 -9.74
C ASN A 94 33.24 -8.21 -10.29
N SER A 95 34.08 -8.92 -9.53
CA SER A 95 35.45 -9.26 -9.93
C SER A 95 35.50 -10.50 -10.81
N SER A 96 34.81 -11.57 -10.41
CA SER A 96 34.82 -12.86 -11.12
C SER A 96 33.70 -12.98 -12.16
N ASN A 97 32.72 -12.08 -12.13
CA ASN A 97 31.48 -12.14 -12.90
C ASN A 97 30.69 -13.45 -12.69
N SER A 98 30.89 -14.08 -11.52
CA SER A 98 30.20 -15.30 -11.11
C SER A 98 28.87 -14.98 -10.44
N GLY A 99 27.83 -15.75 -10.77
CA GLY A 99 26.54 -15.64 -10.10
C GLY A 99 26.63 -16.10 -8.64
N VAL A 100 25.93 -15.39 -7.77
CA VAL A 100 25.79 -15.72 -6.35
C VAL A 100 24.36 -16.18 -6.11
N GLY A 101 24.20 -17.37 -5.54
CA GLY A 101 22.89 -17.94 -5.19
C GLY A 101 22.25 -17.21 -4.00
N PHE A 102 20.92 -17.27 -3.94
CA PHE A 102 20.14 -16.68 -2.85
C PHE A 102 18.78 -17.37 -2.73
N MET A 103 18.22 -17.33 -1.52
CA MET A 103 16.86 -17.70 -1.22
C MET A 103 15.98 -16.42 -1.14
N PRO A 104 14.96 -16.29 -2.00
CA PRO A 104 14.03 -15.16 -1.94
C PRO A 104 13.02 -15.34 -0.81
N ILE A 105 12.85 -14.30 0.01
CA ILE A 105 11.83 -14.24 1.07
C ILE A 105 11.01 -12.97 0.88
N TRP A 106 9.71 -13.13 0.64
CA TRP A 106 8.79 -12.01 0.45
C TRP A 106 8.12 -11.58 1.75
N ASN A 107 8.15 -10.29 2.01
CA ASN A 107 7.28 -9.63 2.97
C ASN A 107 6.51 -8.51 2.26
N ASN A 108 5.34 -8.88 1.71
CA ASN A 108 4.46 -7.97 0.97
C ASN A 108 5.16 -7.23 -0.19
N LYS A 109 5.55 -5.96 0.00
CA LYS A 109 6.22 -5.12 -1.00
C LYS A 109 7.74 -5.11 -0.85
N THR A 110 8.29 -6.04 -0.08
CA THR A 110 9.73 -6.17 0.15
C THR A 110 10.18 -7.58 -0.17
N LEU A 111 11.22 -7.70 -1.00
CA LEU A 111 11.93 -8.94 -1.28
C LEU A 111 13.25 -8.93 -0.49
N HIS A 112 13.45 -9.91 0.37
CA HIS A 112 14.73 -10.20 0.99
C HIS A 112 15.43 -11.30 0.20
N LEU A 113 16.66 -11.03 -0.22
CA LEU A 113 17.55 -11.97 -0.86
C LEU A 113 18.51 -12.47 0.23
N VAL A 114 18.23 -13.63 0.82
CA VAL A 114 19.14 -14.26 1.79
C VAL A 114 20.17 -15.03 0.99
N VAL A 115 21.43 -14.64 1.05
CA VAL A 115 22.49 -15.20 0.22
C VAL A 115 22.76 -16.64 0.64
N ASP A 116 22.72 -17.52 -0.35
CA ASP A 116 22.89 -18.96 -0.21
C ASP A 116 23.71 -19.43 -1.41
N THR A 117 25.03 -19.49 -1.22
CA THR A 117 25.99 -19.76 -2.30
C THR A 117 25.89 -21.17 -2.86
N ASP A 118 25.31 -22.10 -2.11
CA ASP A 118 25.18 -23.50 -2.51
C ASP A 118 23.75 -23.90 -2.87
N ASN A 119 22.81 -22.94 -2.83
CA ASN A 119 21.42 -23.09 -3.22
C ASN A 119 20.73 -24.24 -2.44
N GLY A 120 21.00 -24.31 -1.13
CA GLY A 120 20.38 -25.23 -0.19
C GLY A 120 20.94 -26.65 -0.23
N THR A 121 22.15 -26.84 -0.74
CA THR A 121 22.81 -28.16 -0.82
C THR A 121 23.80 -28.42 0.30
N SER A 122 24.25 -27.38 1.00
CA SER A 122 25.14 -27.54 2.14
C SER A 122 24.39 -27.99 3.40
N SER A 123 25.08 -28.80 4.19
CA SER A 123 24.65 -29.18 5.53
C SER A 123 25.18 -28.23 6.62
N THR A 124 26.04 -27.28 6.24
CA THR A 124 26.62 -26.25 7.11
C THR A 124 26.18 -24.86 6.65
N VAL A 125 25.81 -24.00 7.61
CA VAL A 125 25.44 -22.61 7.32
C VAL A 125 26.71 -21.79 7.13
N GLU A 126 26.91 -21.25 5.94
CA GLU A 126 27.95 -20.25 5.69
C GLU A 126 27.61 -18.98 6.47
N SER A 127 28.49 -18.59 7.40
CA SER A 127 28.23 -17.42 8.26
C SER A 127 28.44 -16.10 7.55
N ASN A 128 29.23 -16.08 6.47
CA ASN A 128 29.58 -14.88 5.70
C ASN A 128 29.49 -15.19 4.19
N PRO A 129 28.30 -15.46 3.65
CA PRO A 129 28.14 -15.86 2.26
C PRO A 129 28.49 -14.73 1.27
N LEU A 130 28.46 -13.46 1.72
CA LEU A 130 29.14 -12.36 1.06
C LEU A 130 30.47 -12.05 1.75
N THR A 131 31.57 -12.20 1.02
CA THR A 131 32.91 -11.94 1.52
C THR A 131 33.11 -10.45 1.78
N SER A 132 33.54 -10.09 2.99
CA SER A 132 33.82 -8.69 3.33
C SER A 132 34.90 -8.10 2.42
N GLY A 133 34.68 -6.86 1.99
CA GLY A 133 35.57 -6.17 1.05
C GLY A 133 35.41 -6.59 -0.42
N THR A 134 34.62 -7.62 -0.72
CA THR A 134 34.26 -7.99 -2.11
C THR A 134 33.08 -7.15 -2.58
N THR A 135 33.19 -6.58 -3.79
CA THR A 135 32.09 -5.84 -4.42
C THR A 135 31.17 -6.78 -5.18
N TYR A 136 29.88 -6.73 -4.88
CA TYR A 136 28.83 -7.46 -5.57
C TYR A 136 27.92 -6.50 -6.33
N LYS A 137 27.48 -6.90 -7.52
CA LYS A 137 26.49 -6.19 -8.32
C LYS A 137 25.13 -6.88 -8.14
N VAL A 138 24.19 -6.17 -7.55
CA VAL A 138 22.78 -6.58 -7.43
C VAL A 138 22.01 -5.91 -8.55
N SER A 139 21.27 -6.70 -9.34
CA SER A 139 20.49 -6.19 -10.47
C SER A 139 19.05 -6.71 -10.44
N LEU A 140 18.12 -5.90 -10.92
CA LEU A 140 16.73 -6.28 -11.21
C LEU A 140 16.32 -5.69 -12.56
N LEU A 141 15.86 -6.55 -13.48
CA LEU A 141 15.46 -6.10 -14.81
C LEU A 141 14.21 -5.21 -14.76
N GLY A 142 14.21 -4.13 -15.55
CA GLY A 142 13.10 -3.18 -15.66
C GLY A 142 11.83 -3.78 -16.25
N THR A 143 11.92 -4.97 -16.84
CA THR A 143 10.79 -5.74 -17.33
C THR A 143 10.06 -6.51 -16.24
N ALA A 144 10.53 -6.46 -14.98
CA ALA A 144 9.84 -7.08 -13.85
C ALA A 144 8.48 -6.42 -13.60
N LYS A 145 7.47 -7.24 -13.33
CA LYS A 145 6.06 -6.85 -13.31
C LYS A 145 5.48 -6.85 -11.91
N ASP A 146 4.57 -5.92 -11.69
CA ASP A 146 3.69 -5.98 -10.53
C ASP A 146 2.58 -7.04 -10.68
N SER A 147 1.75 -7.22 -9.64
CA SER A 147 0.64 -8.18 -9.68
C SER A 147 -0.41 -7.86 -10.75
N ASP A 148 -0.43 -6.63 -11.25
CA ASP A 148 -1.41 -6.13 -12.22
C ASP A 148 -0.83 -6.11 -13.64
N GLY A 149 0.45 -6.48 -13.80
CA GLY A 149 1.14 -6.61 -15.07
C GLY A 149 1.95 -5.38 -15.50
N ASN A 150 2.00 -4.31 -14.71
CA ASN A 150 2.78 -3.11 -14.99
C ASN A 150 4.27 -3.38 -14.77
N THR A 151 5.15 -2.86 -15.62
CA THR A 151 6.60 -3.06 -15.52
C THR A 151 7.30 -1.94 -14.74
N LEU A 152 8.44 -2.23 -14.09
CA LEU A 152 9.31 -1.21 -13.46
C LEU A 152 9.78 -0.13 -14.45
N GLY A 153 9.97 -0.48 -15.72
CA GLY A 153 10.32 0.43 -16.81
C GLY A 153 11.82 0.70 -16.99
N SER A 154 12.66 0.44 -15.98
CA SER A 154 14.12 0.56 -16.08
C SER A 154 14.83 -0.46 -15.20
N ASP A 155 16.00 -0.94 -15.64
CA ASP A 155 16.84 -1.81 -14.83
C ASP A 155 17.32 -1.08 -13.57
N LEU A 156 17.31 -1.79 -12.45
CA LEU A 156 17.93 -1.34 -11.22
C LEU A 156 19.25 -2.05 -11.05
N VAL A 157 20.29 -1.28 -10.72
CA VAL A 157 21.61 -1.80 -10.41
C VAL A 157 22.13 -1.10 -9.16
N LYS A 158 22.65 -1.89 -8.21
CA LYS A 158 23.39 -1.38 -7.06
C LYS A 158 24.63 -2.23 -6.81
N TYR A 159 25.75 -1.55 -6.57
CA TYR A 159 26.96 -2.20 -6.09
C TYR A 159 26.96 -2.16 -4.56
N ILE A 160 27.29 -3.29 -3.94
CA ILE A 160 27.38 -3.44 -2.49
C ILE A 160 28.77 -3.99 -2.13
N THR A 161 29.28 -3.58 -0.98
CA THR A 161 30.55 -4.08 -0.43
C THR A 161 30.33 -4.27 1.07
N PRO A 162 30.07 -5.50 1.53
CA PRO A 162 29.90 -5.82 2.94
C PRO A 162 31.14 -5.53 3.79
#